data_AF-A0A7W1LI60-F1
#
_entry.id   AF-A0A7W1LI60-F1
#
_cell.length_a   1.000
_cell.length_b   1.000
_cell.length_c   1.000
_cell.angle_alpha   90.00
_cell.angle_beta   90.00
_cell.angle_gamma   90.00
#
_symmetry.space_group_name_H-M   'P 1'
#
loop_
_entity.id
_entity.type
_entity.pdbx_description
1 polymer ?
#
loop_
_entity_poly.entity_id
_entity_poly.type
_entity_poly.pdbx_seq_one_letter_code
_entity_poly.pdbx_strand_id
1 'polypeptide(L)' 'MTSPPKHDVKDLALAAEGKRRIEWADRQMPVLAAIRERFEAERPLDGHRIAACLHVTTET' A
#
# COMPACT_ATOMS: atom_id res chain seq x y z
N MET A 1 -15.54 -4.32 15.14
CA MET A 1 -15.09 -4.42 13.74
C MET A 1 -15.35 -3.06 13.10
N THR A 2 -14.29 -2.31 12.77
CA THR A 2 -14.41 -0.94 12.26
C THR A 2 -14.81 -0.97 10.78
N SER A 3 -15.75 -0.12 10.37
CA SER A 3 -16.11 0.05 8.95
C SER A 3 -14.87 0.43 8.13
N PRO A 4 -14.70 -0.07 6.90
CA PRO A 4 -13.62 0.40 6.03
C PRO A 4 -13.75 1.92 5.81
N PRO A 5 -12.61 2.64 5.67
CA PRO A 5 -12.64 4.05 5.31
C PRO A 5 -13.36 4.25 3.98
N LYS A 6 -13.93 5.44 3.76
CA LYS A 6 -14.66 5.78 2.53
C LYS A 6 -13.72 5.59 1.32
N HIS A 7 -14.15 4.78 0.36
CA HIS A 7 -13.45 4.51 -0.89
C HIS A 7 -14.45 4.45 -2.05
N ASP A 8 -13.97 4.67 -3.26
CA ASP A 8 -14.73 4.54 -4.51
C ASP A 8 -13.89 3.70 -5.48
N VAL A 9 -14.30 2.44 -5.67
CA VAL A 9 -13.58 1.45 -6.47
C VAL A 9 -14.57 0.60 -7.24
N LYS A 10 -14.12 0.01 -8.36
CA LYS A 10 -14.99 -0.72 -9.28
C LYS A 10 -15.61 -1.99 -8.68
N ASP A 11 -14.83 -2.81 -7.98
CA ASP A 11 -15.27 -4.10 -7.43
C ASP A 11 -14.42 -4.52 -6.22
N LEU A 12 -15.06 -4.74 -5.08
CA LEU A 12 -14.41 -5.17 -3.84
C LEU A 12 -14.09 -6.66 -3.79
N ALA A 13 -14.76 -7.49 -4.60
CA ALA A 13 -14.52 -8.94 -4.63
C ALA A 13 -13.08 -9.28 -5.11
N LEU A 14 -12.44 -8.37 -5.83
CA LEU A 14 -11.07 -8.53 -6.34
C LEU A 14 -9.98 -8.35 -5.27
N ALA A 15 -10.31 -7.94 -4.04
CA ALA A 15 -9.33 -7.63 -3.00
C ALA A 15 -8.38 -8.81 -2.69
N ALA A 16 -8.90 -10.04 -2.67
CA ALA A 16 -8.10 -11.23 -2.40
C ALA A 16 -7.05 -11.51 -3.50
N GLU A 17 -7.44 -11.30 -4.76
CA GLU A 17 -6.52 -11.44 -5.89
C GLU A 17 -5.51 -10.29 -5.93
N GLY A 18 -5.97 -9.05 -5.73
CA GLY A 18 -5.12 -7.86 -5.65
C GLY A 18 -4.01 -8.03 -4.61
N LYS A 19 -4.33 -8.58 -3.43
CA LYS A 19 -3.33 -8.87 -2.39
C LYS A 19 -2.22 -9.80 -2.89
N ARG A 20 -2.56 -10.87 -3.62
CA ARG A 20 -1.55 -11.81 -4.17
C ARG A 20 -0.63 -11.12 -5.17
N ARG A 21 -1.16 -10.19 -5.97
CA ARG A 21 -0.36 -9.42 -6.92
C ARG A 21 0.57 -8.43 -6.21
N ILE A 22 0.08 -7.75 -5.18
CA ILE A 22 0.90 -6.86 -4.32
C ILE A 22 2.05 -7.64 -3.67
N GLU A 23 1.77 -8.83 -3.11
CA GLU A 23 2.80 -9.69 -2.51
C GLU A 23 3.86 -10.15 -3.53
N TRP A 24 3.47 -10.35 -4.79
CA TRP A 24 4.42 -10.65 -5.85
C TRP A 24 5.27 -9.42 -6.22
N ALA A 25 4.66 -8.25 -6.35
CA ALA A 25 5.36 -7.00 -6.67
C ALA A 25 6.34 -6.58 -5.56
N ASP A 26 5.96 -6.71 -4.29
CA ASP A 26 6.82 -6.40 -3.14
C ASP A 26 8.13 -7.23 -3.17
N ARG A 27 8.05 -8.52 -3.55
CA ARG A 27 9.24 -9.37 -3.74
C ARG A 27 10.17 -8.92 -4.88
N GLN A 28 9.65 -8.15 -5.84
CA GLN A 28 10.43 -7.60 -6.96
C GLN A 28 10.93 -6.17 -6.70
N MET A 29 10.58 -5.56 -5.56
CA MET A 29 10.94 -4.18 -5.22
C MET A 29 11.79 -4.11 -3.93
N PRO A 30 13.00 -4.70 -3.91
CA PRO A 30 13.80 -4.86 -2.69
C PRO A 30 14.19 -3.53 -2.02
N VAL A 31 14.26 -2.44 -2.79
CA VAL A 31 14.55 -1.10 -2.24
C VAL A 31 13.40 -0.59 -1.37
N LEU A 32 12.14 -0.86 -1.75
CA LEU A 32 11.00 -0.48 -0.92
C LEU A 32 10.95 -1.27 0.39
N ALA A 33 11.34 -2.54 0.36
CA ALA A 33 11.48 -3.35 1.58
C ALA A 33 12.54 -2.77 2.53
N ALA A 34 13.71 -2.37 2.01
CA ALA A 34 14.75 -1.74 2.81
C ALA A 34 14.30 -0.37 3.40
N ILE A 35 13.56 0.42 2.62
CA ILE A 35 12.99 1.69 3.11
C ILE A 35 11.96 1.41 4.22
N ARG A 36 11.11 0.40 4.04
CA ARG A 36 10.09 0.00 5.03
C ARG A 36 10.74 -0.39 6.35
N GLU A 37 11.78 -1.22 6.34
CA GLU A 37 12.51 -1.65 7.54
C GLU A 37 13.10 -0.46 8.30
N ARG A 38 13.76 0.48 7.59
CA ARG A 38 14.28 1.71 8.21
C ARG A 38 13.16 2.60 8.78
N PHE A 39 12.09 2.80 8.02
CA PHE A 39 11.02 3.73 8.37
C PHE A 39 10.09 3.20 9.47
N GLU A 40 10.05 1.89 9.68
CA GLU A 40 9.33 1.29 10.81
C GLU A 40 9.94 1.72 12.16
N ALA A 41 11.27 1.82 12.24
CA ALA A 41 11.97 2.30 13.43
C ALA A 41 11.93 3.84 13.57
N GLU A 42 12.19 4.57 12.48
CA GLU A 42 12.31 6.04 12.51
C GLU A 42 10.95 6.75 12.54
N ARG A 43 9.89 6.11 12.03
CA ARG A 43 8.53 6.66 11.88
C ARG A 43 8.48 8.09 11.33
N PRO A 44 9.22 8.42 10.24
CA PRO A 44 9.39 9.80 9.80
C PRO A 44 8.12 10.44 9.22
N LEU A 45 7.07 9.65 8.97
CA LEU A 45 5.80 10.11 8.40
C LEU A 45 4.73 10.37 9.47
N ASP A 46 5.02 10.19 10.75
CA ASP A 46 4.07 10.43 11.82
C ASP A 46 3.60 11.90 11.83
N GLY A 47 2.29 12.10 11.93
CA GLY A 47 1.66 13.43 11.91
C GLY A 47 1.47 14.04 10.51
N HIS A 48 1.99 13.41 9.45
CA HIS A 48 1.78 13.87 8.08
C HIS A 48 0.50 13.29 7.46
N ARG A 49 -0.25 14.14 6.75
CA ARG A 49 -1.38 13.73 5.90
C ARG A 49 -0.95 13.80 4.44
N ILE A 50 -0.86 12.64 3.79
CA ILE A 50 -0.34 12.51 2.43
C ILE A 50 -1.50 12.37 1.44
N ALA A 51 -1.45 13.14 0.35
CA ALA A 51 -2.27 12.92 -0.84
C ALA A 51 -1.38 12.44 -1.98
N ALA A 52 -1.84 11.45 -2.74
CA ALA A 52 -1.12 10.90 -3.87
C ALA A 52 -2.01 10.91 -5.12
N CYS A 53 -1.43 11.31 -6.26
CA CYS A 53 -2.05 11.20 -7.57
C CYS A 53 -1.07 10.42 -8.45
N LEU A 54 -1.26 9.11 -8.47
CA LEU A 54 -0.43 8.14 -9.17
C LEU A 54 -1.35 7.19 -9.92
N HIS A 55 -0.81 6.47 -10.89
CA HIS A 55 -1.55 5.36 -11.48
C HIS A 55 -1.80 4.31 -10.41
N VAL A 56 -3.06 3.92 -10.23
CA VAL A 56 -3.43 2.87 -9.27
C VAL A 56 -3.13 1.52 -9.90
N THR A 57 -1.90 1.04 -9.70
CA THR A 57 -1.38 -0.22 -10.24
C THR A 57 -1.09 -1.22 -9.11
N THR A 58 -0.43 -2.34 -9.42
CA THR A 58 -0.08 -3.34 -8.39
C THR A 58 1.09 -2.88 -7.53
N GLU A 59 1.95 -2.04 -8.11
CA GLU A 59 3.19 -1.52 -7.54
C GLU A 59 2.99 -0.29 -6.65
N THR A 60 1.81 0.35 -6.72
CA THR A 60 1.47 1.59 -6.01
C THR A 60 0.53 1.31 -4.85
#